data_AF-A0A424YYX8-F1
#
_entry.id   AF-A0A424YYX8-F1
#
_cell.length_a   1.000
_cell.length_b   1.000
_cell.length_c   1.000
_cell.angle_alpha   90.00
_cell.angle_beta   90.00
_cell.angle_gamma   90.00
#
_symmetry.space_group_name_H-M   'P 1'
#
loop_
_entity.id
_entity.type
_entity.pdbx_description
1 polymer ?
#
loop_
_entity_poly.entity_id
_entity_poly.type
_entity_poly.pdbx_seq_one_letter_code
_entity_poly.pdbx_strand_id
1 'polypeptide(L)' 'MPSEKIIPGKILYGPDLEVIEGNVCVKDDVIVEVSEEKVDSQNIILPCFINAHTHIGDSVYKDPPLGTYDRFLLKHD' A
#
# COMPACT_ATOMS: atom_id res chain seq x y z
N MET A 1 21.92 -0.07 -15.08
CA MET A 1 21.44 -1.44 -15.27
C MET A 1 19.94 -1.39 -15.07
N PRO A 2 19.11 -1.85 -16.02
CA PRO A 2 17.68 -1.93 -15.77
C PRO A 2 17.46 -2.85 -14.58
N SER A 3 16.70 -2.38 -13.58
CA SER A 3 16.42 -3.16 -12.39
C SER A 3 15.15 -3.97 -12.63
N GLU A 4 15.29 -5.29 -12.65
CA GLU A 4 14.18 -6.23 -12.73
C GLU A 4 13.93 -6.84 -11.35
N LYS A 5 12.65 -6.93 -10.97
CA LYS A 5 12.21 -7.53 -9.71
C LYS A 5 11.02 -8.44 -9.98
N ILE A 6 11.09 -9.67 -9.48
CA ILE A 6 10.01 -10.64 -9.52
C ILE A 6 9.48 -10.79 -8.09
N ILE A 7 8.18 -10.59 -7.91
CA ILE A 7 7.52 -10.58 -6.61
C ILE A 7 6.48 -11.72 -6.59
N PRO A 8 6.73 -12.83 -5.86
CA PRO A 8 5.77 -13.92 -5.72
C PRO A 8 4.74 -13.62 -4.64
N GLY A 9 3.49 -14.03 -4.85
CA GLY A 9 2.45 -13.99 -3.81
C GLY A 9 1.04 -14.29 -4.32
N LYS A 10 0.06 -14.04 -3.46
CA LYS A 10 -1.35 -13.95 -3.83
C LYS A 10 -1.64 -12.55 -4.36
N ILE A 11 -2.12 -12.47 -5.58
CA ILE A 11 -2.28 -11.22 -6.32
C ILE A 11 -3.78 -10.94 -6.49
N LEU A 12 -4.23 -9.76 -6.09
CA LEU A 12 -5.55 -9.25 -6.43
C LEU A 12 -5.49 -8.65 -7.84
N TYR A 13 -5.94 -9.41 -8.84
CA TYR A 13 -5.72 -9.12 -10.25
C TYR A 13 -6.99 -8.64 -10.95
N GLY A 14 -6.80 -7.77 -11.95
CA GLY A 14 -7.87 -7.25 -12.79
C GLY A 14 -8.79 -6.24 -12.09
N PRO A 15 -9.82 -5.76 -12.80
CA PRO A 15 -10.75 -4.76 -12.28
C PRO A 15 -11.63 -5.27 -11.12
N ASP A 16 -11.88 -6.58 -11.08
CA ASP A 16 -12.72 -7.22 -10.07
C ASP A 16 -11.91 -7.73 -8.86
N LEU A 17 -10.58 -7.56 -8.87
CA LEU A 17 -9.66 -7.96 -7.80
C LEU A 17 -9.73 -9.46 -7.45
N GLU A 18 -9.88 -10.31 -8.48
CA GLU A 18 -9.85 -11.76 -8.33
C GLU A 18 -8.50 -12.21 -7.78
N VAL A 19 -8.52 -13.16 -6.84
CA VAL A 19 -7.28 -13.65 -6.20
C VAL A 19 -6.67 -14.75 -7.05
N ILE A 20 -5.47 -14.49 -7.58
CA ILE A 20 -4.63 -15.50 -8.24
C ILE A 20 -3.35 -15.73 -7.45
N GLU A 21 -2.69 -16.87 -7.65
CA GLU A 21 -1.37 -17.16 -7.11
C GLU A 21 -0.34 -17.06 -8.24
N GLY A 22 0.80 -16.37 -7.99
CA GLY A 22 1.85 -16.28 -9.00
C GLY A 22 2.84 -15.15 -8.77
N ASN A 23 3.33 -14.54 -9.86
CA ASN A 23 4.39 -13.54 -9.82
C ASN A 23 3.98 -12.22 -10.50
N VAL A 24 4.49 -11.12 -9.95
CA VAL A 24 4.49 -9.80 -10.62
C VAL A 24 5.91 -9.45 -11.02
N CYS A 25 6.15 -9.22 -12.31
CA CYS A 25 7.43 -8.74 -12.81
C CYS A 25 7.39 -7.22 -12.98
N VAL A 26 8.32 -6.54 -12.31
CA VAL A 26 8.52 -5.09 -12.40
C VAL A 26 9.88 -4.83 -13.02
N LYS A 27 9.90 -4.10 -14.14
CA LYS A 27 11.10 -3.68 -14.83
C LYS A 27 11.07 -2.17 -15.02
N ASP A 28 12.14 -1.51 -14.57
CA ASP A 28 12.29 -0.05 -14.67
C ASP A 28 11.04 0.68 -14.12
N ASP A 29 10.60 0.26 -12.93
CA ASP A 29 9.43 0.75 -12.19
C ASP A 29 8.05 0.56 -12.87
N VAL A 30 7.99 -0.24 -13.94
CA VAL A 30 6.75 -0.58 -14.64
C VAL A 30 6.45 -2.08 -14.48
N ILE A 31 5.19 -2.44 -14.22
CA ILE A 31 4.74 -3.82 -14.28
C ILE A 31 4.74 -4.26 -15.75
N VAL A 32 5.53 -5.27 -16.08
CA VAL A 32 5.64 -5.79 -17.46
C VAL A 32 4.94 -7.13 -17.63
N GLU A 33 4.71 -7.86 -16.53
CA GLU A 33 4.06 -9.17 -16.55
C GLU A 33 3.39 -9.48 -15.21
N VAL A 34 2.27 -10.20 -15.29
CA VAL A 34 1.66 -10.92 -14.17
C VAL A 34 1.43 -12.36 -14.63
N SER A 35 2.04 -13.33 -13.97
CA SER A 35 1.90 -14.76 -14.28
C SER A 35 1.09 -15.47 -13.19
N GLU A 36 0.33 -16.48 -13.58
CA GLU A 36 -0.37 -17.37 -12.66
C GLU A 36 0.40 -18.70 -12.55
N GLU A 37 0.96 -18.97 -11.37
CA GLU A 37 1.72 -20.19 -11.08
C GLU A 37 1.81 -20.43 -9.57
N LYS A 38 2.08 -21.67 -9.16
CA LYS A 38 2.27 -21.97 -7.74
C LYS A 38 3.57 -21.36 -7.24
N VAL A 39 3.49 -20.58 -6.17
CA VAL A 39 4.64 -19.95 -5.53
C VAL A 39 4.66 -20.24 -4.03
N ASP A 40 5.84 -20.44 -3.45
CA ASP A 40 6.00 -20.55 -1.99
C ASP A 40 6.24 -19.16 -1.40
N SER A 41 5.15 -18.40 -1.23
CA SER A 41 5.19 -17.03 -0.70
C SER A 41 3.96 -16.75 0.16
N GLN A 42 4.14 -15.95 1.20
CA GLN A 42 3.05 -15.45 2.07
C GLN A 42 2.65 -14.01 1.73
N ASN A 43 3.22 -13.42 0.66
CA ASN A 43 2.90 -12.06 0.26
C ASN A 43 1.46 -11.96 -0.26
N ILE A 44 0.83 -10.82 0.04
CA ILE A 44 -0.40 -10.38 -0.62
C ILE A 44 -0.05 -9.13 -1.43
N ILE A 45 -0.35 -9.16 -2.72
CA ILE A 45 0.00 -8.13 -3.69
C ILE A 45 -1.30 -7.53 -4.24
N LEU A 46 -1.42 -6.22 -4.19
CA LEU A 46 -2.59 -5.48 -4.66
C LEU A 46 -2.17 -4.11 -5.22
N PRO A 47 -3.00 -3.48 -6.06
CA PRO A 47 -2.83 -2.07 -6.37
C PRO A 47 -2.77 -1.23 -5.09
N CYS A 48 -1.97 -0.17 -5.10
CA CYS A 48 -1.95 0.77 -4.00
C CYS A 48 -3.31 1.47 -3.85
N PHE A 49 -3.64 1.89 -2.63
CA PHE A 49 -4.83 2.70 -2.41
C PHE A 49 -4.65 4.07 -3.05
N ILE A 50 -5.65 4.49 -3.84
CA ILE A 50 -5.73 5.83 -4.41
C ILE A 50 -6.74 6.61 -3.59
N ASN A 51 -6.28 7.62 -2.88
CA ASN A 51 -7.17 8.56 -2.20
C ASN A 51 -7.58 9.67 -3.18
N ALA A 52 -8.78 9.57 -3.74
CA ALA A 52 -9.29 10.51 -4.73
C ALA A 52 -9.60 11.90 -4.16
N HIS A 53 -9.78 12.02 -2.85
CA HIS A 53 -10.12 13.28 -2.21
C HIS A 53 -9.57 13.33 -0.80
N THR A 54 -8.57 14.18 -0.59
CA THR A 54 -7.93 14.30 0.72
C THR A 54 -7.75 15.76 1.10
N HIS A 55 -7.83 16.02 2.41
CA HIS A 55 -7.54 17.32 3.01
C HIS A 55 -6.19 17.21 3.73
N ILE A 56 -5.10 17.46 3.01
CA ILE A 56 -3.73 17.27 3.56
C ILE A 56 -3.52 18.16 4.81
N GLY A 57 -4.07 19.37 4.81
CA GLY A 57 -3.93 20.34 5.90
C GLY A 57 -4.57 19.92 7.23
N ASP A 58 -5.59 19.07 7.20
CA ASP A 58 -6.27 18.60 8.40
C ASP A 58 -5.36 17.74 9.27
N SER A 59 -4.29 17.17 8.72
CA SER A 59 -3.31 16.40 9.51
C SER A 59 -2.51 17.25 10.50
N VAL A 60 -2.48 18.58 10.31
CA VAL A 60 -1.77 19.54 11.19
C VAL A 60 -2.72 20.18 12.20
N TYR A 61 -4.02 20.23 11.90
CA TYR A 61 -5.03 20.90 12.72
C TYR A 61 -6.34 20.10 12.71
N LYS A 62 -6.26 18.81 13.05
CA LYS A 62 -7.40 17.89 12.99
C LYS A 62 -8.38 18.12 14.12
N ASP A 63 -7.83 18.24 15.33
CA ASP A 63 -8.61 18.31 16.55
C ASP A 63 -8.41 19.69 17.20
N PRO A 64 -9.49 20.33 17.69
CA PRO A 64 -9.33 21.49 18.57
C PRO A 64 -8.50 21.06 19.79
N PRO A 65 -7.62 21.93 20.33
CA PRO A 65 -6.80 21.58 21.48
C PRO A 65 -7.70 21.19 22.66
N LEU A 66 -7.57 19.95 23.12
CA LEU A 66 -8.36 19.40 24.24
C LEU A 66 -7.83 19.87 25.62
N GLY A 67 -6.66 20.52 25.65
CA GLY A 67 -5.98 20.97 26.86
C GLY A 67 -4.48 21.17 26.62
N THR A 68 -3.68 21.08 27.68
CA THR A 68 -2.21 21.20 27.57
C THR A 68 -1.62 19.86 27.20
N TYR A 69 -0.70 19.82 26.23
CA TYR A 69 -0.03 18.59 25.80
C TYR A 69 1.43 18.57 26.26
N ASP A 70 1.94 17.38 26.59
CA ASP A 70 3.38 17.08 26.60
C ASP A 70 3.68 16.19 25.39
N ARG A 71 4.36 16.77 24.38
CA ARG A 71 4.47 16.19 23.04
C ARG A 71 3.11 15.88 22.41
N PHE A 72 2.73 14.59 22.32
CA PHE A 72 1.48 14.12 21.73
C PHE A 72 0.49 13.59 22.78
N LEU A 73 0.82 13.68 24.07
CA LEU A 73 -0.03 13.22 25.18
C LEU A 73 -0.75 14.41 25.82
N LEU A 74 -2.07 14.31 25.97
CA LEU A 74 -2.86 15.27 26.72
C LEU A 74 -2.52 15.14 28.22
N LYS A 75 -2.16 16.25 28.87
CA LYS A 75 -2.02 16.28 30.32
C LYS A 75 -3.39 16.20 30.96
N HIS A 76 -3.56 15.26 31.86
CA HIS A 76 -4.67 15.23 32.80
C HIS A 76 -4.20 15.87 34.12
N ASP A 77 -5.08 16.66 34.75
CA ASP A 77 -4.87 17.19 36.11
C ASP A 77 -4.88 16.06 37.16
#